data_AF-A0A7K5B4P4-F1
#
_entry.id   AF-A0A7K5B4P4-F1
#
_cell.length_a   1.000
_cell.length_b   1.000
_cell.length_c   1.000
_cell.angle_alpha   90.00
_cell.angle_beta   90.00
_cell.angle_gamma   90.00
#
_symmetry.space_group_name_H-M   'P 1'
#
loop_
_entity.id
_entity.type
_entity.pdbx_description
1 polymer ?
#
loop_
_entity_poly.entity_id
_entity_poly.type
_entity_poly.pdbx_seq_one_letter_code
_entity_poly.pdbx_strand_id
1 'polypeptide(L)'
;LTKNVPMFVCTMAYPTVPCPLHVFEPRYRLMIRRSMETGTKQFGMCISDSQNGFADYGCMLQIRNVHFLPDGRSVVDTIGGKRFRVLRRGMKDGYCTADIEYLEDVKV
;
A
#
# COMPACT_ATOMS: atom_id res chain seq x y z
N LEU A 1 -16.00 2.44 5.10
CA LEU A 1 -14.84 2.09 5.95
C LEU A 1 -14.19 0.83 5.38
N THR A 2 -12.88 0.86 5.10
CA THR A 2 -12.13 -0.32 4.65
C THR A 2 -11.15 -0.72 5.75
N LYS A 3 -11.22 -1.97 6.20
CA LYS A 3 -10.49 -2.44 7.38
C LYS A 3 -9.24 -3.25 7.02
N ASN A 4 -8.24 -3.21 7.91
CA ASN A 4 -7.03 -4.02 7.83
C ASN A 4 -6.30 -3.94 6.47
N VAL A 5 -6.32 -2.77 5.84
CA VAL A 5 -5.59 -2.53 4.58
C VAL A 5 -4.10 -2.69 4.84
N PRO A 6 -3.37 -3.51 4.05
CA PRO A 6 -1.92 -3.61 4.16
C PRO A 6 -1.27 -2.30 3.73
N MET A 7 -0.28 -1.84 4.50
CA MET A 7 0.39 -0.55 4.30
C MET A 7 1.85 -0.73 3.91
N PHE A 8 2.19 -0.27 2.70
CA PHE A 8 3.57 -0.06 2.27
C PHE A 8 4.01 1.32 2.74
N VAL A 9 5.05 1.39 3.56
CA VAL A 9 5.57 2.67 4.09
C VAL A 9 6.88 2.96 3.39
N CYS A 10 6.89 3.91 2.45
CA CYS A 10 8.08 4.19 1.64
C CYS A 10 8.10 5.61 1.09
N THR A 11 7.21 5.91 0.16
CA THR A 11 7.19 7.19 -0.58
C THR A 11 5.77 7.70 -0.76
N MET A 12 5.64 8.93 -1.23
CA MET A 12 4.35 9.51 -1.61
C MET A 12 3.91 8.93 -2.96
N ALA A 13 2.66 8.48 -3.02
CA ALA A 13 2.00 8.06 -4.24
C ALA A 13 0.82 8.98 -4.56
N TYR A 14 0.60 9.23 -5.85
CA TYR A 14 -0.43 10.13 -6.33
C TYR A 14 -1.47 9.37 -7.15
N PRO A 15 -2.76 9.75 -7.07
CA PRO A 15 -3.80 9.21 -7.95
C PRO A 15 -3.36 9.28 -9.42
N THR A 16 -3.71 8.24 -10.18
CA THR A 16 -3.45 8.04 -11.63
C THR A 16 -1.98 7.98 -12.05
N VAL A 17 -1.03 8.17 -11.13
CA VAL A 17 0.41 8.11 -11.42
C VAL A 17 0.95 6.68 -11.24
N PRO A 18 1.69 6.14 -12.23
CA PRO A 18 2.40 4.87 -12.07
C PRO A 18 3.44 4.93 -10.94
N CYS A 19 3.53 3.86 -10.15
CA CYS A 19 4.47 3.74 -9.05
C CYS A 19 5.11 2.34 -9.07
N PRO A 20 6.18 2.13 -9.85
CA PRO A 20 6.91 0.87 -9.88
C PRO A 20 7.73 0.71 -8.59
N LEU A 21 7.72 -0.50 -8.02
CA LEU A 21 8.40 -0.79 -6.76
C LEU A 21 9.29 -2.02 -6.90
N HIS A 22 10.51 -1.93 -6.37
CA HIS A 22 11.35 -3.11 -6.13
C HIS A 22 11.19 -3.55 -4.67
N VAL A 23 10.57 -4.71 -4.46
CA VAL A 23 10.22 -5.24 -3.15
C VAL A 23 11.21 -6.33 -2.76
N PHE A 24 12.09 -6.01 -1.80
CA PHE A 24 13.12 -6.92 -1.32
C PHE A 24 12.97 -7.29 0.16
N GLU A 25 12.35 -6.45 0.98
CA GLU A 25 12.14 -6.72 2.41
C GLU A 25 11.20 -7.93 2.61
N PRO A 26 11.56 -8.92 3.45
CA PRO A 26 10.76 -10.12 3.68
C PRO A 26 9.28 -9.86 4.05
N ARG A 27 9.02 -8.87 4.90
CA ARG A 27 7.66 -8.49 5.31
C ARG A 27 6.79 -8.02 4.14
N TYR A 28 7.36 -7.25 3.22
CA TYR A 28 6.63 -6.74 2.05
C TYR A 28 6.51 -7.78 0.95
N ARG A 29 7.49 -8.69 0.82
CA ARG A 29 7.37 -9.87 -0.06
C ARG A 29 6.14 -10.71 0.31
N LEU A 30 5.96 -10.99 1.61
CA LEU A 30 4.78 -11.68 2.12
C LEU A 30 3.49 -10.88 1.86
N MET A 31 3.52 -9.57 2.12
CA MET A 31 2.38 -8.67 1.89
C MET A 31 1.91 -8.72 0.42
N ILE A 32 2.82 -8.56 -0.54
CA ILE A 32 2.51 -8.58 -1.97
C ILE A 32 1.94 -9.93 -2.40
N ARG A 33 2.55 -11.04 -1.94
CA ARG A 33 2.04 -12.39 -2.24
C ARG A 33 0.59 -12.54 -1.79
N ARG A 34 0.27 -12.11 -0.55
CA ARG A 34 -1.09 -12.17 -0.01
C ARG A 34 -2.06 -11.25 -0.74
N SER A 35 -1.66 -10.02 -1.10
CA SER A 35 -2.51 -9.11 -1.89
C SER A 35 -2.87 -9.69 -3.26
N MET A 36 -2.00 -10.53 -3.82
CA MET A 36 -2.29 -11.25 -5.07
C MET A 36 -3.17 -12.49 -4.84
N GLU A 37 -2.91 -13.28 -3.80
CA GLU A 37 -3.67 -14.49 -3.45
C GLU A 37 -5.13 -14.20 -3.05
N THR A 38 -5.37 -13.14 -2.27
CA THR A 38 -6.73 -12.77 -1.81
C THR A 38 -7.55 -12.06 -2.89
N GLY A 39 -6.94 -11.71 -4.03
CA GLY A 39 -7.61 -11.12 -5.18
C GLY A 39 -7.87 -9.61 -5.08
N THR A 40 -7.56 -8.94 -3.96
CA THR A 40 -7.73 -7.49 -3.85
C THR A 40 -6.79 -6.73 -4.77
N LYS A 41 -5.58 -7.26 -5.01
CA LYS A 41 -4.53 -6.67 -5.85
C LYS A 41 -4.26 -5.19 -5.51
N GLN A 42 -4.38 -4.84 -4.24
CA GLN A 42 -4.29 -3.47 -3.74
C GLN A 42 -3.60 -3.43 -2.38
N PHE A 43 -2.96 -2.29 -2.09
CA PHE A 43 -2.41 -1.95 -0.79
C PHE A 43 -2.30 -0.43 -0.65
N GLY A 44 -2.32 0.07 0.59
CA GLY A 44 -2.12 1.50 0.85
C GLY A 44 -0.63 1.87 0.83
N MET A 45 -0.29 3.02 0.26
CA MET A 45 1.03 3.62 0.33
C MET A 45 0.98 4.88 1.20
N CYS A 46 1.86 4.95 2.19
CA CYS A 46 2.07 6.14 3.03
C CYS A 46 3.56 6.48 3.09
N ILE A 47 3.87 7.75 3.34
CA ILE A 47 5.21 8.17 3.75
C ILE A 47 5.45 7.79 5.21
N SER A 48 6.72 7.55 5.56
CA SER A 48 7.11 7.34 6.95
C SER A 48 6.88 8.61 7.77
N ASP A 49 6.46 8.43 9.01
CA ASP A 49 6.28 9.49 9.99
C ASP A 49 6.98 9.08 11.30
N SER A 50 7.80 9.97 11.87
CA SER A 50 8.62 9.63 13.03
C SER A 50 7.82 9.41 14.31
N GLN A 51 6.62 9.99 14.41
CA GLN A 51 5.78 9.91 15.61
C GLN A 51 4.79 8.73 15.51
N ASN A 52 4.15 8.55 14.36
CA ASN A 52 3.06 7.60 14.17
C ASN A 52 3.46 6.37 13.33
N GLY A 53 4.74 6.25 12.96
CA GLY A 53 5.28 5.25 12.05
C GLY A 53 5.03 5.58 10.57
N PHE A 54 3.81 6.00 10.22
CA PHE A 54 3.44 6.47 8.89
C PHE A 54 2.35 7.55 8.92
N ALA A 55 2.32 8.39 7.90
CA ALA A 55 1.42 9.54 7.79
C ALA A 55 -0.07 9.18 7.85
N ASP A 56 -0.89 10.13 8.30
CA ASP A 56 -2.35 9.98 8.41
C ASP A 56 -3.06 9.90 7.05
N TYR A 57 -2.40 10.28 5.97
CA TYR A 57 -2.95 10.27 4.62
C TYR A 57 -2.06 9.49 3.66
N GLY A 58 -2.69 8.82 2.72
CA GLY A 58 -2.00 8.02 1.72
C GLY A 58 -2.82 7.81 0.46
N CYS A 59 -2.27 7.01 -0.45
CA CYS A 59 -2.91 6.65 -1.71
C CYS A 59 -3.01 5.13 -1.82
N MET A 60 -4.18 4.63 -2.22
CA MET A 60 -4.37 3.22 -2.52
C MET A 60 -3.68 2.90 -3.85
N LEU A 61 -2.71 1.98 -3.84
CA LEU A 61 -2.05 1.51 -5.05
C LEU A 61 -2.75 0.25 -5.55
N GLN A 62 -3.06 0.23 -6.85
CA GLN A 62 -3.54 -0.97 -7.54
C GLN A 62 -2.38 -1.65 -8.25
N ILE A 63 -2.18 -2.93 -7.95
CA ILE A 63 -1.19 -3.78 -8.61
C ILE A 63 -1.67 -4.10 -10.03
N ARG A 64 -0.87 -3.72 -11.01
CA ARG A 64 -1.09 -4.01 -12.43
C ARG A 64 -0.37 -5.28 -12.84
N ASN A 65 0.88 -5.43 -12.41
CA ASN A 65 1.68 -6.62 -12.68
C ASN A 65 2.67 -6.88 -11.55
N VAL A 66 3.10 -8.15 -11.43
CA VAL A 66 4.14 -8.56 -10.49
C VAL A 66 5.09 -9.51 -11.20
N HIS A 67 6.38 -9.16 -11.20
CA HIS A 67 7.44 -10.02 -11.68
C HIS A 67 8.23 -10.54 -10.47
N PHE A 68 8.09 -11.84 -10.17
CA PHE A 68 8.85 -12.49 -9.10
C PHE A 68 10.24 -12.88 -9.60
N LEU A 69 11.25 -12.60 -8.80
CA LEU A 69 12.64 -12.95 -9.06
C LEU A 69 12.99 -14.29 -8.38
N PRO A 70 14.01 -15.04 -8.86
CA PRO A 70 14.37 -16.35 -8.32
C PRO A 70 14.76 -16.37 -6.83
N ASP A 71 15.25 -15.26 -6.28
CA ASP A 71 15.56 -15.09 -4.86
C ASP A 71 14.33 -14.67 -4.02
N GLY A 72 13.19 -14.57 -4.68
CA GLY A 72 11.88 -14.22 -4.15
C GLY A 72 11.66 -12.73 -3.89
N ARG A 73 12.55 -11.85 -4.34
CA ARG A 73 12.24 -10.42 -4.53
C ARG A 73 11.19 -10.25 -5.63
N SER A 74 10.60 -9.07 -5.75
CA SER A 74 9.68 -8.78 -6.85
C SER A 74 9.77 -7.35 -7.35
N VAL A 75 9.52 -7.17 -8.65
CA VAL A 75 9.19 -5.87 -9.24
C VAL A 75 7.68 -5.80 -9.38
N VAL A 76 7.07 -4.79 -8.76
CA VAL A 76 5.62 -4.61 -8.68
C VAL A 76 5.25 -3.33 -9.40
N ASP A 77 4.51 -3.46 -10.50
CA ASP A 77 3.95 -2.33 -11.21
C ASP A 77 2.63 -1.94 -10.58
N THR A 78 2.52 -0.69 -10.15
CA THR A 78 1.28 -0.17 -9.57
C THR A 78 0.86 1.14 -10.21
N ILE A 79 -0.42 1.50 -10.03
CA ILE A 79 -0.93 2.83 -10.33
C ILE A 79 -1.67 3.36 -9.11
N GLY A 80 -1.50 4.64 -8.81
CA GLY A 80 -2.24 5.29 -7.75
C GLY A 80 -3.72 5.39 -8.04
N GLY A 81 -4.52 5.09 -7.04
CA GLY A 81 -5.98 5.15 -7.04
C GLY A 81 -6.48 6.21 -6.08
N LYS A 82 -7.47 5.84 -5.26
CA LYS A 82 -8.13 6.76 -4.34
C LYS A 82 -7.20 7.17 -3.18
N ARG A 83 -7.31 8.43 -2.76
CA ARG A 83 -6.70 8.92 -1.53
C ARG A 83 -7.49 8.43 -0.32
N PHE A 84 -6.83 8.28 0.81
CA PHE A 84 -7.49 7.86 2.05
C PHE A 84 -6.90 8.58 3.26
N ARG A 85 -7.70 8.59 4.34
CA ARG A 85 -7.28 8.94 5.70
C ARG A 85 -7.23 7.68 6.56
N VAL A 86 -6.18 7.58 7.37
CA VAL A 86 -5.95 6.52 8.35
C VAL A 86 -6.77 6.82 9.59
N LEU A 87 -7.60 5.87 10.01
CA LEU A 87 -8.42 5.97 11.23
C LEU A 87 -7.81 5.19 12.39
N ARG A 88 -7.25 4.02 12.09
CA ARG A 88 -6.59 3.16 13.07
C ARG A 88 -5.39 2.49 12.44
N ARG A 89 -4.28 2.47 13.15
CA ARG A 89 -3.05 1.79 12.76
C ARG A 89 -2.98 0.42 13.44
N GLY A 90 -2.38 -0.54 12.75
CA GLY A 90 -2.16 -1.88 13.23
C GLY A 90 -0.91 -2.50 12.61
N MET A 91 -0.68 -3.77 12.92
CA MET A 91 0.44 -4.54 12.39
C MET A 91 0.00 -5.97 12.17
N LYS A 92 0.53 -6.60 11.11
CA LYS A 92 0.35 -8.01 10.82
C LYS A 92 1.63 -8.55 10.23
N ASP A 93 2.19 -9.60 10.84
CA ASP A 93 3.36 -10.32 10.33
C ASP A 93 4.53 -9.40 9.91
N GLY A 94 4.78 -8.34 10.70
CA GLY A 94 5.88 -7.40 10.53
C GLY A 94 5.63 -6.21 9.58
N TYR A 95 4.52 -6.18 8.85
CA TYR A 95 4.12 -5.01 8.06
C TYR A 95 2.92 -4.26 8.70
N CYS A 96 2.84 -2.95 8.43
CA CYS A 96 1.79 -2.10 8.96
C CYS A 96 0.44 -2.41 8.30
N THR A 97 -0.64 -2.25 9.06
CA THR A 97 -2.01 -2.29 8.54
C THR A 97 -2.77 -1.04 8.99
N ALA A 98 -3.86 -0.71 8.30
CA ALA A 98 -4.73 0.39 8.68
C ALA A 98 -6.21 0.13 8.43
N ASP A 99 -7.07 0.64 9.30
CA ASP A 99 -8.45 0.94 8.96
C ASP A 99 -8.49 2.34 8.36
N ILE A 100 -9.14 2.48 7.20
CA ILE A 100 -9.13 3.72 6.42
C ILE A 100 -10.53 4.17 6.00
N GLU A 101 -10.64 5.46 5.72
CA GLU A 101 -11.73 6.03 4.94
C GLU A 101 -11.18 6.67 3.66
N TYR A 102 -11.89 6.50 2.55
CA TYR A 102 -11.52 7.16 1.29
C TYR A 102 -11.90 8.64 1.35
N LEU A 103 -11.06 9.48 0.75
CA LEU A 103 -11.38 10.88 0.52
C LEU A 103 -12.19 11.02 -0.77
N GLU A 104 -13.21 11.86 -0.73
CA GLU A 104 -13.99 12.24 -1.90
C GLU A 104 -13.62 13.66 -2.34
N ASP A 105 -13.55 13.88 -3.64
CA ASP A 105 -13.30 15.21 -4.19
C ASP A 105 -14.59 16.04 -4.11
N VAL A 106 -14.45 17.30 -3.72
CA VAL A 106 -15.57 18.26 -3.77
C VAL A 106 -15.83 18.58 -5.24
N LYS A 107 -17.04 18.28 -5.71
CA LYS A 107 -17.49 18.73 -7.03
C LYS A 107 -17.67 20.24 -6.99
N VAL A 108 -16.97 20.93 -7.87
CA VAL A 108 -17.12 22.37 -8.12
C VAL A 108 -18.02 22.55 -9.34
#